data_AF-A0A3C0IR37-F1
#
_entry.id   AF-A0A3C0IR37-F1
#
_cell.length_a   1.000
_cell.length_b   1.000
_cell.length_c   1.000
_cell.angle_alpha   90.00
_cell.angle_beta   90.00
_cell.angle_gamma   90.00
#
_symmetry.space_group_name_H-M   'P 1'
#
loop_
_entity.id
_entity.type
_entity.pdbx_description
1 polymer ?
#
loop_
_entity_poly.entity_id
_entity_poly.type
_entity_poly.pdbx_seq_one_letter_code
_entity_poly.pdbx_strand_id
1 'polypeptide(L)'
;MKLNHLSRLIQPLLDLIWKLSGAETDYKRAKYYRGLLVTAKSGFKDILLIVIGIFSAAFGFKGFLLTNHFIDGGATGIALLTTALTKWPLYVLVIAVNIPFIFLGWRVVGRGFAIKTALAIAGLAIVLATITFPNVTNDNLLVAVFGGFFLGAGIGFAIRGGAVIDGTEVLAIYLSKKLGTTIGDIIIIINVLIFSAAAYFLSIEIALYSMITYLAASKTLDFLVEGIEEYIGVTIIANHTEEIKHMIINTIGRGVTTYQGKKGFTKQTVPRDTEIIFTVITRLELSKLNVEIQKIDPNAFVVMHSVKDIKGGVIKRRPLKG
;
A
#
# COMPACT_ATOMS: atom_id res chain seq x y z
N MET A 1 11.36 -17.05 31.03
CA MET A 1 11.59 -18.52 31.16
C MET A 1 10.85 -19.37 30.10
N LYS A 2 10.57 -18.85 28.88
CA LYS A 2 9.90 -19.60 27.78
C LYS A 2 10.62 -19.55 26.42
N LEU A 3 11.90 -19.15 26.38
CA LEU A 3 12.72 -19.17 25.15
C LEU A 3 13.63 -20.41 25.00
N ASN A 4 13.79 -21.23 26.05
CA ASN A 4 14.79 -22.31 26.08
C ASN A 4 14.33 -23.65 25.45
N HIS A 5 13.05 -23.80 25.13
CA HIS A 5 12.53 -25.09 24.62
C HIS A 5 12.57 -25.20 23.09
N LEU A 6 12.38 -24.08 22.38
CA LEU A 6 12.48 -24.01 20.92
C LEU A 6 13.94 -23.98 20.44
N SER A 7 14.85 -23.41 21.22
CA SER A 7 16.29 -23.42 20.90
C SER A 7 16.86 -24.84 20.87
N ARG A 8 16.50 -25.67 21.86
CA ARG A 8 16.98 -27.07 21.98
C ARG A 8 16.54 -27.99 20.83
N LEU A 9 15.39 -27.75 20.22
CA LEU A 9 14.87 -28.59 19.12
C LEU A 9 15.53 -28.27 17.77
N ILE A 10 15.99 -27.03 17.56
CA ILE A 10 16.56 -26.56 16.29
C ILE A 10 18.10 -26.60 16.31
N GLN A 11 18.71 -26.61 17.51
CA GLN A 11 20.16 -26.64 17.73
C GLN A 11 20.92 -27.71 16.91
N PRO A 12 20.53 -29.00 16.92
CA PRO A 12 21.31 -30.03 16.21
C PRO A 12 21.23 -29.90 14.68
N LEU A 13 20.13 -29.33 14.16
CA LEU A 13 19.95 -29.08 12.73
C LEU A 13 20.78 -27.85 12.29
N LEU A 14 20.93 -26.87 13.18
CA LEU A 14 21.77 -25.68 12.98
C LEU A 14 23.26 -26.01 13.05
N ASP A 15 23.68 -26.90 13.95
CA ASP A 15 25.07 -27.37 14.04
C ASP A 15 25.50 -28.13 12.78
N LEU A 16 24.57 -28.88 12.17
CA LEU A 16 24.79 -29.59 10.91
C LEU A 16 24.95 -28.63 9.72
N ILE A 17 24.10 -27.60 9.62
CA ILE A 17 24.18 -26.54 8.60
C ILE A 17 25.47 -25.71 8.80
N TRP A 18 25.92 -25.54 10.05
CA TRP A 18 27.11 -24.78 10.39
C TRP A 18 28.41 -25.44 9.93
N LYS A 19 28.51 -26.77 10.10
CA LYS A 19 29.66 -27.58 9.64
C LYS A 19 29.87 -27.47 8.12
N LEU A 20 28.82 -27.10 7.38
CA LEU A 20 28.84 -26.91 5.93
C LEU A 20 29.15 -25.47 5.48
N SER A 21 29.17 -24.47 6.39
CA SER A 21 29.15 -23.03 6.02
C SER A 21 30.46 -22.23 6.20
N GLY A 22 31.48 -22.77 6.87
CA GLY A 22 32.84 -22.20 6.89
C GLY A 22 33.03 -20.77 7.45
N ALA A 23 32.18 -20.30 8.38
CA ALA A 23 32.27 -18.93 8.94
C ALA A 23 33.17 -18.84 10.20
N GLU A 24 34.31 -18.12 10.10
CA GLU A 24 35.42 -18.10 11.09
C GLU A 24 35.32 -17.12 12.29
N THR A 25 34.33 -16.22 12.41
CA THR A 25 34.32 -15.20 13.51
C THR A 25 32.96 -15.06 14.22
N ASP A 26 32.95 -14.88 15.55
CA ASP A 26 31.73 -14.76 16.37
C ASP A 26 30.83 -13.56 15.99
N TYR A 27 31.41 -12.46 15.49
CA TYR A 27 30.63 -11.35 14.93
C TYR A 27 29.92 -11.72 13.61
N LYS A 28 30.58 -12.48 12.73
CA LYS A 28 29.95 -13.00 11.50
C LYS A 28 28.84 -13.99 11.84
N ARG A 29 29.01 -14.83 12.88
CA ARG A 29 27.96 -15.69 13.45
C ARG A 29 26.77 -14.86 13.93
N ALA A 30 26.97 -13.90 14.83
CA ALA A 30 25.88 -13.08 15.37
C ALA A 30 25.15 -12.27 14.28
N LYS A 31 25.87 -11.73 13.28
CA LYS A 31 25.30 -11.02 12.13
C LYS A 31 24.50 -11.94 11.21
N TYR A 32 24.98 -13.16 10.98
CA TYR A 32 24.27 -14.18 10.18
C TYR A 32 23.00 -14.68 10.90
N TYR A 33 23.09 -15.03 12.19
CA TYR A 33 21.93 -15.40 13.00
C TYR A 33 20.89 -14.29 13.09
N ARG A 34 21.33 -13.05 13.32
CA ARG A 34 20.44 -11.88 13.31
C ARG A 34 19.80 -11.67 11.94
N GLY A 35 20.53 -11.88 10.84
CA GLY A 35 20.01 -11.84 9.47
C GLY A 35 18.94 -12.89 9.21
N LEU A 36 19.19 -14.15 9.60
CA LEU A 36 18.24 -15.25 9.50
C LEU A 36 16.98 -15.02 10.33
N LEU A 37 17.12 -14.60 11.59
CA LEU A 37 15.97 -14.31 12.47
C LEU A 37 15.14 -13.13 11.95
N VAL A 38 15.77 -12.07 11.43
CA VAL A 38 15.07 -10.95 10.82
C VAL A 38 14.32 -11.38 9.56
N THR A 39 14.95 -12.20 8.71
CA THR A 39 14.33 -12.73 7.48
C THR A 39 13.17 -13.68 7.79
N ALA A 40 13.34 -14.58 8.76
CA ALA A 40 12.29 -15.51 9.19
C ALA A 40 11.10 -14.79 9.85
N LYS A 41 11.39 -13.80 10.72
CA LYS A 41 10.34 -12.98 11.35
C LYS A 41 9.59 -12.13 10.32
N SER A 42 10.29 -11.60 9.31
CA SER A 42 9.67 -10.91 8.18
C SER A 42 8.79 -11.86 7.36
N GLY A 43 9.29 -13.05 7.02
CA GLY A 43 8.54 -14.05 6.26
C GLY A 43 7.28 -14.54 6.97
N PHE A 44 7.31 -14.75 8.29
CA PHE A 44 6.12 -15.10 9.05
C PHE A 44 5.07 -13.99 9.05
N LYS A 45 5.49 -12.73 9.24
CA LYS A 45 4.61 -11.57 9.15
C LYS A 45 3.97 -11.46 7.77
N ASP A 46 4.76 -11.67 6.72
CA ASP A 46 4.30 -11.63 5.34
C ASP A 46 3.21 -12.67 5.09
N ILE A 47 3.44 -13.92 5.51
CA ILE A 47 2.46 -15.01 5.38
C ILE A 47 1.18 -14.68 6.15
N LEU A 48 1.29 -14.21 7.39
CA LEU A 48 0.13 -13.83 8.20
C LEU A 48 -0.73 -12.76 7.50
N LEU A 49 -0.08 -11.72 6.96
CA LEU A 49 -0.75 -10.66 6.21
C LEU A 49 -1.42 -11.21 4.94
N ILE A 50 -0.77 -12.08 4.19
CA ILE A 50 -1.36 -12.72 3.00
C ILE A 50 -2.58 -13.54 3.37
N VAL A 51 -2.52 -14.35 4.45
CA VAL A 51 -3.65 -15.17 4.90
C VAL A 51 -4.82 -14.28 5.31
N ILE A 52 -4.60 -13.24 6.12
CA ILE A 52 -5.65 -12.27 6.48
C ILE A 52 -6.24 -11.62 5.22
N GLY A 53 -5.37 -11.27 4.27
CA GLY A 53 -5.77 -10.70 2.98
C GLY A 53 -6.69 -11.62 2.18
N ILE A 54 -6.34 -12.91 2.09
CA ILE A 54 -7.14 -13.94 1.42
C ILE A 54 -8.54 -14.04 2.03
N PHE A 55 -8.65 -14.17 3.36
CA PHE A 55 -9.95 -14.30 4.03
C PHE A 55 -10.80 -13.03 3.88
N SER A 56 -10.18 -11.85 3.96
CA SER A 56 -10.87 -10.57 3.74
C SER A 56 -11.41 -10.44 2.32
N ALA A 57 -10.59 -10.75 1.30
CA ALA A 57 -11.02 -10.71 -0.10
C ALA A 57 -12.13 -11.73 -0.38
N ALA A 58 -11.98 -12.97 0.11
CA ALA A 58 -13.00 -14.00 -0.04
C ALA A 58 -14.34 -13.62 0.61
N PHE A 59 -14.29 -12.97 1.78
CA PHE A 59 -15.49 -12.43 2.43
C PHE A 59 -16.12 -11.30 1.62
N GLY A 60 -15.32 -10.38 1.06
CA GLY A 60 -15.80 -9.35 0.13
C GLY A 60 -16.52 -9.93 -1.09
N PHE A 61 -15.94 -10.96 -1.72
CA PHE A 61 -16.56 -11.63 -2.85
C PHE A 61 -17.87 -12.35 -2.50
N LYS A 62 -17.83 -13.31 -1.57
CA LYS A 62 -18.98 -14.18 -1.28
C LYS A 62 -20.04 -13.51 -0.41
N GLY A 63 -19.64 -12.66 0.52
CA GLY A 63 -20.55 -12.00 1.45
C GLY A 63 -21.31 -10.83 0.83
N PHE A 64 -20.77 -10.24 -0.24
CA PHE A 64 -21.30 -9.03 -0.87
C PHE A 64 -21.40 -9.14 -2.40
N LEU A 65 -20.27 -9.16 -3.11
CA LEU A 65 -20.25 -8.89 -4.56
C LEU A 65 -20.94 -9.96 -5.41
N LEU A 66 -20.76 -11.23 -5.09
CA LEU A 66 -21.33 -12.34 -5.85
C LEU A 66 -22.86 -12.42 -5.76
N THR A 67 -23.45 -11.93 -4.66
CA THR A 67 -24.90 -11.94 -4.47
C THR A 67 -25.62 -11.05 -5.47
N ASN A 68 -25.07 -9.85 -5.73
CA ASN A 68 -25.71 -8.83 -6.57
C ASN A 68 -25.03 -8.70 -7.96
N HIS A 69 -24.18 -9.67 -8.32
CA HIS A 69 -23.40 -9.66 -9.57
C HIS A 69 -22.55 -8.40 -9.78
N PHE A 70 -22.11 -7.77 -8.68
CA PHE A 70 -21.24 -6.61 -8.76
C PHE A 70 -19.82 -7.05 -9.12
N ILE A 71 -19.16 -6.20 -9.89
CA ILE A 71 -17.84 -6.44 -10.46
C ILE A 71 -16.85 -5.47 -9.79
N ASP A 72 -15.57 -5.84 -9.78
CA ASP A 72 -14.48 -4.97 -9.37
C ASP A 72 -13.66 -4.52 -10.59
N GLY A 73 -12.64 -3.68 -10.41
CA GLY A 73 -11.65 -3.41 -11.44
C GLY A 73 -10.75 -4.62 -11.74
N GLY A 74 -9.92 -4.49 -12.78
CA GLY A 74 -8.81 -5.40 -13.04
C GLY A 74 -9.15 -6.86 -13.37
N ALA A 75 -8.27 -7.78 -12.97
CA ALA A 75 -8.27 -9.19 -13.35
C ALA A 75 -9.38 -9.91 -12.59
N THR A 76 -9.61 -9.47 -11.35
CA THR A 76 -10.76 -9.84 -10.56
C THR A 76 -12.06 -9.42 -11.24
N GLY A 77 -12.10 -8.20 -11.77
CA GLY A 77 -13.24 -7.69 -12.53
C GLY A 77 -13.60 -8.57 -13.72
N ILE A 78 -12.60 -8.95 -14.51
CA ILE A 78 -12.75 -9.87 -15.64
C ILE A 78 -13.27 -11.24 -15.15
N ALA A 79 -12.73 -11.78 -14.06
CA ALA A 79 -13.17 -13.05 -13.50
C ALA A 79 -14.62 -13.01 -12.99
N LEU A 80 -15.03 -11.93 -12.31
CA LEU A 80 -16.40 -11.73 -11.83
C LEU A 80 -17.39 -11.55 -12.98
N LEU A 81 -17.06 -10.72 -13.97
CA LEU A 81 -17.89 -10.55 -15.17
C LEU A 81 -18.05 -11.88 -15.90
N THR A 82 -16.96 -12.64 -16.08
CA THR A 82 -17.01 -13.95 -16.74
C THR A 82 -17.83 -14.96 -15.94
N THR A 83 -17.78 -14.92 -14.60
CA THR A 83 -18.60 -15.76 -13.72
C THR A 83 -20.09 -15.41 -13.85
N ALA A 84 -20.43 -14.13 -14.02
CA ALA A 84 -21.81 -13.70 -14.19
C ALA A 84 -22.40 -14.14 -15.55
N LEU A 85 -21.56 -14.22 -16.60
CA LEU A 85 -21.98 -14.59 -17.96
C LEU A 85 -21.89 -16.08 -18.25
N THR A 86 -20.86 -16.73 -17.74
CA THR A 86 -20.58 -18.15 -17.92
C THR A 86 -20.69 -18.76 -16.53
N LYS A 87 -21.54 -19.78 -16.34
CA LYS A 87 -21.80 -20.44 -15.03
C LYS A 87 -20.57 -21.12 -14.39
N TRP A 88 -19.38 -20.81 -14.88
CA TRP A 88 -18.10 -21.20 -14.36
C TRP A 88 -17.86 -20.56 -13.00
N PRO A 89 -17.35 -21.31 -12.02
CA PRO A 89 -17.18 -20.79 -10.69
C PRO A 89 -16.00 -19.81 -10.62
N LEU A 90 -16.17 -18.76 -9.81
CA LEU A 90 -15.17 -17.70 -9.62
C LEU A 90 -13.79 -18.24 -9.23
N TYR A 91 -13.72 -19.27 -8.37
CA TYR A 91 -12.43 -19.81 -7.90
C TYR A 91 -11.56 -20.38 -9.03
N VAL A 92 -12.15 -20.90 -10.12
CA VAL A 92 -11.41 -21.35 -11.31
C VAL A 92 -10.94 -20.15 -12.12
N LEU A 93 -11.84 -19.20 -12.35
CA LEU A 93 -11.58 -18.03 -13.19
C LEU A 93 -10.52 -17.11 -12.57
N VAL A 94 -10.51 -16.94 -11.25
CA VAL A 94 -9.47 -16.17 -10.55
C VAL A 94 -8.08 -16.75 -10.79
N ILE A 95 -7.92 -18.07 -10.78
CA ILE A 95 -6.63 -18.69 -11.13
C ILE A 95 -6.34 -18.46 -12.61
N ALA A 96 -7.27 -18.82 -13.49
CA ALA A 96 -7.06 -18.80 -14.94
C ALA A 96 -6.70 -17.41 -15.46
N VAL A 97 -7.45 -16.39 -15.04
CA VAL A 97 -7.22 -15.00 -15.43
C VAL A 97 -5.88 -14.50 -14.87
N ASN A 98 -5.49 -14.88 -13.66
CA ASN A 98 -4.26 -14.39 -13.04
C ASN A 98 -2.95 -15.06 -13.51
N ILE A 99 -3.00 -16.24 -14.14
CA ILE A 99 -1.80 -16.93 -14.67
C ILE A 99 -0.87 -16.02 -15.52
N PRO A 100 -1.35 -15.30 -16.55
CA PRO A 100 -0.50 -14.42 -17.34
C PRO A 100 0.16 -13.31 -16.49
N PHE A 101 -0.55 -12.81 -15.48
CA PHE A 101 -0.05 -11.76 -14.60
C PHE A 101 1.00 -12.27 -13.61
N ILE A 102 0.86 -13.50 -13.10
CA ILE A 102 1.90 -14.16 -12.29
C ILE A 102 3.19 -14.28 -13.10
N PHE A 103 3.09 -14.69 -14.36
CA PHE A 103 4.24 -14.81 -15.25
C PHE A 103 4.90 -13.46 -15.56
N LEU A 104 4.10 -12.42 -15.80
CA LEU A 104 4.61 -11.05 -15.92
C LEU A 104 5.27 -10.59 -14.61
N GLY A 105 4.68 -10.88 -13.46
CA GLY A 105 5.22 -10.53 -12.14
C GLY A 105 6.56 -11.20 -11.86
N TRP A 106 6.75 -12.44 -12.34
CA TRP A 106 8.04 -13.12 -12.28
C TRP A 106 9.11 -12.36 -13.07
N ARG A 107 8.79 -11.89 -14.29
CA ARG A 107 9.74 -11.14 -15.12
C ARG A 107 10.00 -9.71 -14.62
N VAL A 108 8.98 -9.04 -14.10
CA VAL A 108 9.03 -7.60 -13.76
C VAL A 108 9.53 -7.36 -12.34
N VAL A 109 9.09 -8.17 -11.36
CA VAL A 109 9.36 -7.97 -9.93
C VAL A 109 10.36 -9.00 -9.41
N GLY A 110 10.18 -10.28 -9.78
CA GLY A 110 11.13 -11.34 -9.46
C GLY A 110 10.48 -12.62 -8.94
N ARG A 111 11.32 -13.64 -8.73
CA ARG A 111 10.89 -15.01 -8.36
C ARG A 111 10.12 -15.07 -7.04
N GLY A 112 10.63 -14.43 -5.99
CA GLY A 112 10.02 -14.48 -4.66
C GLY A 112 8.60 -13.90 -4.63
N PHE A 113 8.40 -12.76 -5.31
CA PHE A 113 7.09 -12.14 -5.48
C PHE A 113 6.12 -13.06 -6.24
N ALA A 114 6.54 -13.60 -7.38
CA ALA A 114 5.68 -14.46 -8.19
C ALA A 114 5.21 -15.72 -7.44
N ILE A 115 6.10 -16.36 -6.66
CA ILE A 115 5.73 -17.53 -5.84
C ILE A 115 4.71 -17.13 -4.78
N LYS A 116 4.95 -16.04 -4.03
CA LYS A 116 4.01 -15.55 -3.02
C LYS A 116 2.65 -15.20 -3.63
N THR A 117 2.63 -14.53 -4.78
CA THR A 117 1.41 -14.18 -5.52
C THR A 117 0.66 -15.42 -6.01
N ALA A 118 1.36 -16.41 -6.59
CA ALA A 118 0.76 -17.68 -6.99
C ALA A 118 0.12 -18.41 -5.80
N LEU A 119 0.81 -18.47 -4.66
CA LEU A 119 0.27 -19.05 -3.42
C LEU A 119 -0.92 -18.25 -2.87
N ALA A 120 -0.88 -16.93 -2.95
CA ALA A 120 -1.98 -16.07 -2.51
C ALA A 120 -3.24 -16.29 -3.36
N ILE A 121 -3.10 -16.32 -4.68
CA ILE A 121 -4.20 -16.56 -5.63
C ILE A 121 -4.75 -17.99 -5.47
N ALA A 122 -3.87 -18.99 -5.33
CA ALA A 122 -4.29 -20.37 -5.09
C ALA A 122 -5.02 -20.50 -3.74
N GLY A 123 -4.51 -19.87 -2.69
CA GLY A 123 -5.15 -19.83 -1.38
C GLY A 123 -6.52 -19.16 -1.42
N LEU A 124 -6.64 -18.04 -2.15
CA LEU A 124 -7.93 -17.37 -2.38
C LEU A 124 -8.90 -18.30 -3.09
N ALA A 125 -8.49 -18.96 -4.17
CA ALA A 125 -9.32 -19.90 -4.90
C ALA A 125 -9.78 -21.07 -4.00
N ILE A 126 -8.90 -21.61 -3.15
CA ILE A 126 -9.26 -22.65 -2.18
C ILE A 126 -10.32 -22.15 -1.21
N VAL A 127 -10.13 -20.98 -0.61
CA VAL A 127 -11.11 -20.39 0.33
C VAL A 127 -12.44 -20.11 -0.37
N LEU A 128 -12.40 -19.61 -1.60
CA LEU A 128 -13.59 -19.42 -2.44
C LEU A 128 -14.25 -20.75 -2.84
N ALA A 129 -13.54 -21.87 -2.88
CA ALA A 129 -14.13 -23.18 -3.18
C ALA A 129 -14.71 -23.84 -1.92
N THR A 130 -14.04 -23.74 -0.77
CA THR A 130 -14.34 -24.56 0.42
C THR A 130 -15.12 -23.84 1.51
N ILE A 131 -14.98 -22.52 1.65
CA ILE A 131 -15.58 -21.77 2.75
C ILE A 131 -16.83 -21.04 2.26
N THR A 132 -17.94 -21.28 2.93
CA THR A 132 -19.19 -20.54 2.72
C THR A 132 -19.23 -19.34 3.65
N PHE A 133 -19.50 -18.16 3.11
CA PHE A 133 -19.78 -16.97 3.90
C PHE A 133 -21.27 -16.64 3.79
N PRO A 134 -21.90 -16.15 4.87
CA PRO A 134 -23.28 -15.70 4.80
C PRO A 134 -23.38 -14.47 3.91
N ASN A 135 -24.49 -14.34 3.20
CA ASN A 135 -24.87 -13.09 2.57
C ASN A 135 -25.16 -12.06 3.68
N VAL A 136 -24.40 -10.96 3.71
CA VAL A 136 -24.44 -9.99 4.80
C VAL A 136 -25.62 -9.03 4.66
N THR A 137 -25.91 -8.60 3.43
CA THR A 137 -26.98 -7.64 3.14
C THR A 137 -27.33 -7.68 1.65
N ASN A 138 -28.57 -7.34 1.31
CA ASN A 138 -29.04 -7.22 -0.06
C ASN A 138 -29.13 -5.75 -0.53
N ASP A 139 -28.86 -4.77 0.35
CA ASP A 139 -28.84 -3.37 -0.04
C ASP A 139 -27.67 -3.09 -0.98
N ASN A 140 -27.96 -2.65 -2.20
CA ASN A 140 -26.97 -2.45 -3.25
C ASN A 140 -25.85 -1.48 -2.84
N LEU A 141 -26.17 -0.40 -2.13
CA LEU A 141 -25.15 0.57 -1.75
C LEU A 141 -24.23 -0.01 -0.67
N LEU A 142 -24.79 -0.69 0.33
CA LEU A 142 -24.00 -1.38 1.36
C LEU A 142 -23.14 -2.48 0.76
N VAL A 143 -23.69 -3.28 -0.17
CA VAL A 143 -22.94 -4.30 -0.90
C VAL A 143 -21.78 -3.68 -1.66
N ALA A 144 -22.02 -2.59 -2.38
CA ALA A 144 -20.96 -1.95 -3.16
C ALA A 144 -19.83 -1.42 -2.26
N VAL A 145 -20.18 -0.66 -1.21
CA VAL A 145 -19.21 -0.01 -0.33
C VAL A 145 -18.46 -1.00 0.54
N PHE A 146 -19.16 -1.91 1.24
CA PHE A 146 -18.51 -2.87 2.14
C PHE A 146 -17.86 -4.03 1.39
N GLY A 147 -18.44 -4.47 0.27
CA GLY A 147 -17.78 -5.40 -0.64
C GLY A 147 -16.45 -4.86 -1.14
N GLY A 148 -16.44 -3.59 -1.59
CA GLY A 148 -15.22 -2.88 -1.96
C GLY A 148 -14.24 -2.74 -0.80
N PHE A 149 -14.70 -2.35 0.40
CA PHE A 149 -13.86 -2.23 1.58
C PHE A 149 -13.14 -3.55 1.93
N PHE A 150 -13.87 -4.66 2.07
CA PHE A 150 -13.26 -5.96 2.42
C PHE A 150 -12.36 -6.50 1.32
N LEU A 151 -12.72 -6.26 0.05
CA LEU A 151 -11.90 -6.64 -1.09
C LEU A 151 -10.60 -5.83 -1.15
N GLY A 152 -10.69 -4.50 -1.11
CA GLY A 152 -9.55 -3.60 -1.04
C GLY A 152 -8.68 -3.87 0.18
N ALA A 153 -9.30 -4.22 1.32
CA ALA A 153 -8.56 -4.64 2.49
C ALA A 153 -7.77 -5.92 2.25
N GLY A 154 -8.39 -6.89 1.59
CA GLY A 154 -7.76 -8.15 1.20
C GLY A 154 -6.54 -7.96 0.31
N ILE A 155 -6.70 -7.15 -0.75
CA ILE A 155 -5.62 -6.81 -1.68
C ILE A 155 -4.51 -6.04 -0.94
N GLY A 156 -4.86 -5.03 -0.14
CA GLY A 156 -3.91 -4.24 0.63
C GLY A 156 -3.07 -5.07 1.61
N PHE A 157 -3.68 -6.00 2.35
CA PHE A 157 -2.94 -6.91 3.23
C PHE A 157 -2.00 -7.84 2.45
N ALA A 158 -2.43 -8.39 1.31
CA ALA A 158 -1.57 -9.22 0.46
C ALA A 158 -0.36 -8.43 -0.06
N ILE A 159 -0.57 -7.19 -0.53
CA ILE A 159 0.50 -6.28 -0.99
C ILE A 159 1.52 -6.03 0.13
N ARG A 160 1.04 -5.78 1.36
CA ARG A 160 1.93 -5.59 2.52
C ARG A 160 2.73 -6.84 2.89
N GLY A 161 2.24 -8.04 2.56
CA GLY A 161 2.97 -9.29 2.67
C GLY A 161 3.90 -9.59 1.48
N GLY A 162 3.94 -8.69 0.49
CA GLY A 162 4.76 -8.84 -0.72
C GLY A 162 4.19 -9.82 -1.73
N ALA A 163 2.86 -9.97 -1.77
CA ALA A 163 2.11 -10.71 -2.78
C ALA A 163 1.06 -9.80 -3.41
N VAL A 164 0.42 -10.24 -4.49
CA VAL A 164 -0.73 -9.55 -5.08
C VAL A 164 -1.84 -10.57 -5.34
N ILE A 165 -3.09 -10.16 -5.17
CA ILE A 165 -4.26 -10.99 -5.42
C ILE A 165 -4.91 -10.64 -6.77
N ASP A 166 -4.90 -9.36 -7.16
CA ASP A 166 -5.32 -8.91 -8.50
C ASP A 166 -4.10 -8.66 -9.38
N GLY A 167 -3.91 -9.43 -10.44
CA GLY A 167 -2.73 -9.32 -11.29
C GLY A 167 -2.61 -8.00 -12.08
N THR A 168 -3.65 -7.18 -12.14
CA THR A 168 -3.73 -6.03 -13.06
C THR A 168 -2.70 -4.96 -12.78
N GLU A 169 -2.36 -4.74 -11.51
CA GLU A 169 -1.33 -3.78 -11.09
C GLU A 169 0.02 -4.15 -11.71
N VAL A 170 0.33 -5.45 -11.81
CA VAL A 170 1.56 -5.94 -12.43
C VAL A 170 1.56 -5.67 -13.94
N LEU A 171 0.41 -5.85 -14.59
CA LEU A 171 0.25 -5.52 -16.02
C LEU A 171 0.39 -4.00 -16.24
N ALA A 172 -0.21 -3.18 -15.39
CA ALA A 172 -0.12 -1.73 -15.48
C ALA A 172 1.31 -1.23 -15.30
N ILE A 173 2.09 -1.83 -14.39
CA ILE A 173 3.53 -1.55 -14.24
C ILE A 173 4.30 -1.95 -15.50
N TYR A 174 3.98 -3.09 -16.11
CA TYR A 174 4.66 -3.54 -17.33
C TYR A 174 4.36 -2.62 -18.52
N LEU A 175 3.09 -2.29 -18.74
CA LEU A 175 2.64 -1.44 -19.84
C LEU A 175 3.11 0.01 -19.68
N SER A 176 3.12 0.56 -18.46
CA SER A 176 3.56 1.94 -18.22
C SER A 176 5.01 2.15 -18.64
N LYS A 177 5.88 1.19 -18.29
CA LYS A 177 7.28 1.20 -18.71
C LYS A 177 7.45 1.08 -20.22
N LYS A 178 6.57 0.34 -20.90
CA LYS A 178 6.65 0.10 -22.34
C LYS A 178 6.09 1.27 -23.16
N LEU A 179 5.04 1.92 -22.68
CA LEU A 179 4.32 2.99 -23.38
C LEU A 179 4.73 4.40 -22.95
N GLY A 180 5.49 4.54 -21.85
CA GLY A 180 5.89 5.83 -21.32
C GLY A 180 4.76 6.61 -20.64
N THR A 181 3.65 5.94 -20.30
CA THR A 181 2.49 6.53 -19.61
C THR A 181 2.53 6.25 -18.11
N THR A 182 1.63 6.85 -17.34
CA THR A 182 1.54 6.55 -15.91
C THR A 182 0.84 5.20 -15.66
N ILE A 183 1.11 4.58 -14.51
CA ILE A 183 0.43 3.35 -14.08
C ILE A 183 -1.09 3.62 -13.94
N GLY A 184 -1.45 4.78 -13.39
CA GLY A 184 -2.84 5.19 -13.18
C GLY A 184 -3.63 5.27 -14.50
N ASP A 185 -3.03 5.85 -15.55
CA ASP A 185 -3.69 5.96 -16.86
C ASP A 185 -4.06 4.58 -17.42
N ILE A 186 -3.17 3.60 -17.28
CA ILE A 186 -3.41 2.24 -17.76
C ILE A 186 -4.51 1.55 -16.97
N ILE A 187 -4.51 1.70 -15.64
CA ILE A 187 -5.56 1.14 -14.78
C ILE A 187 -6.92 1.75 -15.15
N ILE A 188 -6.99 3.07 -15.37
CA ILE A 188 -8.23 3.75 -15.78
C ILE A 188 -8.73 3.17 -17.10
N ILE A 189 -7.87 3.04 -18.11
CA ILE A 189 -8.27 2.49 -19.42
C ILE A 189 -8.82 1.06 -19.28
N ILE A 190 -8.13 0.19 -18.54
CA ILE A 190 -8.57 -1.19 -18.30
C ILE A 190 -9.95 -1.21 -17.61
N ASN A 191 -10.14 -0.39 -16.59
CA ASN A 191 -11.39 -0.34 -15.84
C ASN A 191 -12.54 0.26 -16.65
N VAL A 192 -12.28 1.28 -17.49
CA VAL A 192 -13.28 1.80 -18.43
C VAL A 192 -13.76 0.69 -19.35
N LEU A 193 -12.87 -0.15 -19.88
CA LEU A 193 -13.26 -1.29 -20.72
C LEU A 193 -14.10 -2.32 -19.94
N ILE A 194 -13.68 -2.67 -18.72
CA ILE A 194 -14.40 -3.64 -17.87
C ILE A 194 -15.80 -3.13 -17.51
N PHE A 195 -15.93 -1.89 -17.04
CA PHE A 195 -17.23 -1.33 -16.66
C PHE A 195 -18.12 -1.07 -17.86
N SER A 196 -17.55 -0.72 -19.02
CA SER A 196 -18.33 -0.62 -20.27
C SER A 196 -18.87 -2.00 -20.68
N ALA A 197 -18.07 -3.05 -20.55
CA ALA A 197 -18.53 -4.42 -20.77
C ALA A 197 -19.61 -4.84 -19.76
N ALA A 198 -19.44 -4.50 -18.47
CA ALA A 198 -20.46 -4.75 -17.44
C ALA A 198 -21.78 -4.02 -17.76
N ALA A 199 -21.72 -2.78 -18.22
CA ALA A 199 -22.90 -1.99 -18.59
C ALA A 199 -23.65 -2.62 -19.77
N TYR A 200 -22.91 -3.15 -20.74
CA TYR A 200 -23.46 -3.80 -21.93
C TYR A 200 -24.05 -5.19 -21.64
N PHE A 201 -23.34 -6.02 -20.87
CA PHE A 201 -23.71 -7.43 -20.67
C PHE A 201 -24.59 -7.69 -19.44
N LEU A 202 -24.53 -6.86 -18.39
CA LEU A 202 -25.29 -7.05 -17.15
C LEU A 202 -26.37 -5.97 -17.01
N SER A 203 -25.97 -4.73 -16.73
CA SER A 203 -26.82 -3.54 -16.76
C SER A 203 -25.99 -2.29 -16.42
N ILE A 204 -26.50 -1.11 -16.78
CA ILE A 204 -25.89 0.18 -16.41
C ILE A 204 -25.84 0.33 -14.88
N GLU A 205 -26.88 -0.11 -14.17
CA GLU A 205 -26.92 -0.03 -12.70
C GLU A 205 -25.82 -0.87 -12.05
N ILE A 206 -25.63 -2.11 -12.50
CA ILE A 206 -24.55 -2.99 -12.01
C ILE A 206 -23.18 -2.35 -12.30
N ALA A 207 -22.99 -1.75 -13.47
CA ALA A 207 -21.75 -1.05 -13.80
C ALA A 207 -21.48 0.14 -12.86
N LEU A 208 -22.49 0.95 -12.56
CA LEU A 208 -22.36 2.09 -11.64
C LEU A 208 -22.05 1.63 -10.20
N TYR A 209 -22.72 0.58 -9.71
CA TYR A 209 -22.40 0.00 -8.41
C TYR A 209 -21.00 -0.61 -8.39
N SER A 210 -20.57 -1.25 -9.48
CA SER A 210 -19.21 -1.78 -9.64
C SER A 210 -18.14 -0.68 -9.60
N MET A 211 -18.43 0.50 -10.16
CA MET A 211 -17.56 1.67 -10.02
C MET A 211 -17.46 2.12 -8.55
N ILE A 212 -18.57 2.13 -7.80
CA ILE A 212 -18.56 2.44 -6.36
C ILE A 212 -17.73 1.40 -5.60
N THR A 213 -17.90 0.11 -5.90
CA THR A 213 -17.11 -0.98 -5.34
C THR A 213 -15.62 -0.78 -5.58
N TYR A 214 -15.23 -0.50 -6.81
CA TYR A 214 -13.83 -0.27 -7.17
C TYR A 214 -13.25 0.96 -6.45
N LEU A 215 -14.00 2.06 -6.36
CA LEU A 215 -13.57 3.25 -5.63
C LEU A 215 -13.37 2.96 -4.13
N ALA A 216 -14.30 2.22 -3.51
CA ALA A 216 -14.17 1.80 -2.12
C ALA A 216 -12.99 0.85 -1.91
N ALA A 217 -12.76 -0.10 -2.83
CA ALA A 217 -11.63 -1.01 -2.80
C ALA A 217 -10.29 -0.27 -2.95
N SER A 218 -10.17 0.60 -3.96
CA SER A 218 -8.99 1.42 -4.19
C SER A 218 -8.67 2.30 -2.98
N LYS A 219 -9.66 2.98 -2.40
CA LYS A 219 -9.41 3.82 -1.20
C LYS A 219 -9.00 3.01 0.02
N THR A 220 -9.57 1.82 0.20
CA THR A 220 -9.19 0.94 1.31
C THR A 220 -7.78 0.35 1.13
N LEU A 221 -7.44 0.03 -0.12
CA LEU A 221 -6.09 -0.40 -0.50
C LEU A 221 -5.07 0.69 -0.22
N ASP A 222 -5.30 1.91 -0.70
CA ASP A 222 -4.41 3.07 -0.47
C ASP A 222 -4.20 3.27 1.03
N PHE A 223 -5.29 3.25 1.80
CA PHE A 223 -5.26 3.40 3.25
C PHE A 223 -4.43 2.31 3.95
N LEU A 224 -4.51 1.06 3.52
CA LEU A 224 -3.75 -0.03 4.15
C LEU A 224 -2.28 -0.04 3.75
N VAL A 225 -1.99 0.25 2.47
CA VAL A 225 -0.64 0.20 1.92
C VAL A 225 0.16 1.44 2.30
N GLU A 226 -0.39 2.63 2.08
CA GLU A 226 0.29 3.92 2.29
C GLU A 226 0.06 4.49 3.70
N GLY A 227 -1.08 4.19 4.33
CA GLY A 227 -1.45 4.68 5.67
C GLY A 227 -2.19 6.02 5.66
N ILE A 228 -2.62 6.46 6.84
CA ILE A 228 -3.46 7.67 7.03
C ILE A 228 -2.65 8.97 6.98
N GLU A 229 -1.35 8.90 7.24
CA GLU A 229 -0.51 10.09 7.44
C GLU A 229 0.17 10.52 6.13
N GLU A 230 -0.51 11.38 5.38
CA GLU A 230 0.16 12.22 4.37
C GLU A 230 1.07 13.21 5.10
N TYR A 231 2.36 12.91 5.09
CA TYR A 231 3.38 13.88 5.48
C TYR A 231 3.54 14.89 4.36
N ILE A 232 3.62 16.16 4.75
CA ILE A 232 3.81 17.28 3.84
C ILE A 232 5.16 17.88 4.18
N GLY A 233 6.04 17.93 3.18
CA GLY A 233 7.25 18.70 3.22
C GLY A 233 6.91 20.16 2.96
N VAL A 234 7.27 21.02 3.90
CA VAL A 234 6.99 22.46 3.85
C VAL A 234 8.31 23.20 3.78
N THR A 235 8.48 23.95 2.70
CA THR A 235 9.63 24.84 2.47
C THR A 235 9.17 26.27 2.66
N ILE A 236 9.82 27.03 3.54
CA ILE A 236 9.44 28.38 3.94
C ILE A 236 10.61 29.31 3.66
N ILE A 237 10.33 30.36 2.88
CA ILE A 237 11.26 31.45 2.58
C ILE A 237 10.64 32.72 3.17
N ALA A 238 11.30 33.32 4.14
CA ALA A 238 10.79 34.46 4.90
C ALA A 238 11.93 35.37 5.35
N ASN A 239 11.60 36.57 5.83
CA ASN A 239 12.59 37.48 6.41
C ASN A 239 12.87 37.14 7.88
N HIS A 240 11.86 36.68 8.62
CA HIS A 240 11.94 36.39 10.05
C HIS A 240 12.20 34.90 10.32
N THR A 241 13.31 34.36 9.79
CA THR A 241 13.55 32.89 9.80
C THR A 241 13.75 32.32 11.21
N GLU A 242 14.44 33.02 12.11
CA GLU A 242 14.67 32.55 13.49
C GLU A 242 13.36 32.39 14.29
N GLU A 243 12.46 33.38 14.21
CA GLU A 243 11.17 33.32 14.90
C GLU A 243 10.31 32.17 14.38
N ILE A 244 10.29 31.96 13.07
CA ILE A 244 9.58 30.83 12.45
C ILE A 244 10.19 29.49 12.90
N LYS A 245 11.52 29.35 12.96
CA LYS A 245 12.18 28.13 13.45
C LYS A 245 11.79 27.83 14.89
N HIS A 246 11.84 28.83 15.77
CA HIS A 246 11.43 28.68 17.16
C HIS A 246 9.95 28.31 17.30
N MET A 247 9.08 28.94 16.52
CA MET A 247 7.65 28.61 16.50
C MET A 247 7.41 27.16 16.04
N ILE A 248 8.08 26.69 15.00
CA ILE A 248 7.91 25.30 14.54
C ILE A 248 8.37 24.30 15.61
N ILE A 249 9.50 24.56 16.28
CA ILE A 249 10.02 23.68 17.33
C ILE A 249 9.11 23.70 18.57
N ASN A 250 8.71 24.88 19.06
CA ASN A 250 8.05 25.03 20.35
C ASN A 250 6.53 24.94 20.29
N THR A 251 5.91 25.45 19.21
CA THR A 251 4.44 25.54 19.07
C THR A 251 3.86 24.39 18.24
N ILE A 252 4.56 23.98 17.18
CA ILE A 252 4.17 22.86 16.32
C ILE A 252 4.77 21.55 16.83
N GLY A 253 5.93 21.59 17.48
CA GLY A 253 6.60 20.40 18.02
C GLY A 253 7.28 19.56 16.96
N ARG A 254 7.79 20.20 15.89
CA ARG A 254 8.41 19.52 14.74
C ARG A 254 9.85 19.99 14.54
N GLY A 255 10.68 19.07 14.06
CA GLY A 255 12.06 19.39 13.68
C GLY A 255 12.10 20.31 12.46
N VAL A 256 13.12 21.14 12.39
CA VAL A 256 13.42 22.01 11.26
C VAL A 256 14.82 21.70 10.74
N THR A 257 15.00 21.82 9.43
CA THR A 257 16.30 21.82 8.76
C THR A 257 16.41 23.11 7.98
N THR A 258 17.59 23.71 7.94
CA THR A 258 17.81 24.96 7.21
C THR A 258 18.76 24.73 6.05
N TYR A 259 18.40 25.29 4.89
CA TYR A 259 19.26 25.35 3.72
C TYR A 259 19.78 26.77 3.55
N GLN A 260 21.03 26.92 3.13
CA GLN A 260 21.51 28.22 2.66
C GLN A 260 21.21 28.35 1.17
N GLY A 261 20.32 29.29 0.84
CA GLY A 261 19.97 29.65 -0.52
C GLY A 261 20.74 30.88 -0.97
N LYS A 262 21.21 30.84 -2.21
CA LYS A 262 21.67 32.05 -2.92
C LYS A 262 20.51 32.62 -3.73
N LYS A 263 20.41 33.94 -3.75
CA LYS A 263 19.34 34.65 -4.45
C LYS A 263 19.41 34.43 -5.96
N GLY A 264 18.25 34.19 -6.59
CA GLY A 264 18.07 34.26 -8.05
C GLY A 264 17.77 35.68 -8.54
N PHE A 265 17.16 35.81 -9.72
CA PHE A 265 16.73 37.11 -10.27
C PHE A 265 15.35 37.49 -9.70
N THR A 266 15.29 38.21 -8.58
CA THR A 266 14.04 38.78 -8.05
C THR A 266 14.13 40.29 -7.85
N LYS A 267 12.99 40.99 -8.01
CA LYS A 267 12.88 42.46 -7.97
C LYS A 267 12.98 43.06 -6.55
N GLN A 268 12.90 42.25 -5.51
CA GLN A 268 12.92 42.70 -4.11
C GLN A 268 14.28 42.49 -3.44
N THR A 269 14.63 43.38 -2.51
CA THR A 269 15.89 43.47 -1.76
C THR A 269 16.05 42.37 -0.70
N VAL A 270 15.86 41.10 -1.07
CA VAL A 270 16.23 39.97 -0.19
C VAL A 270 17.77 39.93 -0.07
N PRO A 271 18.35 39.72 1.14
CA PRO A 271 19.80 39.60 1.35
C PRO A 271 20.46 38.53 0.45
N ARG A 272 21.77 38.68 0.19
CA ARG A 272 22.54 37.77 -0.69
C ARG A 272 22.50 36.31 -0.23
N ASP A 273 22.42 36.10 1.08
CA ASP A 273 22.30 34.80 1.73
C ASP A 273 20.90 34.72 2.36
N THR A 274 20.05 33.85 1.81
CA THR A 274 18.69 33.63 2.32
C THR A 274 18.63 32.25 2.95
N GLU A 275 18.26 32.20 4.22
CA GLU A 275 18.00 30.93 4.89
C GLU A 275 16.62 30.41 4.48
N ILE A 276 16.56 29.15 4.05
CA ILE A 276 15.32 28.47 3.66
C ILE A 276 15.01 27.42 4.72
N ILE A 277 13.84 27.50 5.32
CA ILE A 277 13.41 26.56 6.36
C ILE A 277 12.69 25.39 5.70
N PHE A 278 13.05 24.18 6.10
CA PHE A 278 12.37 22.96 5.70
C PHE A 278 11.88 22.19 6.93
N THR A 279 10.62 21.78 6.91
CA THR A 279 10.03 20.94 7.94
C THR A 279 9.09 19.91 7.32
N VAL A 280 8.92 18.78 8.01
CA VAL A 280 7.97 17.75 7.63
C VAL A 280 6.91 17.68 8.71
N ILE A 281 5.67 17.96 8.32
CA ILE A 281 4.51 17.97 9.20
C ILE A 281 3.42 17.04 8.65
N THR A 282 2.41 16.75 9.46
CA THR A 282 1.20 16.04 9.01
C THR A 282 0.20 17.03 8.40
N ARG A 283 -0.72 16.53 7.57
CA ARG A 283 -1.80 17.33 6.98
C ARG A 283 -2.66 18.06 8.03
N LEU A 284 -2.85 17.47 9.21
CA LEU A 284 -3.61 18.07 10.32
C LEU A 284 -2.90 19.29 10.94
N GLU A 285 -1.56 19.30 10.92
CA GLU A 285 -0.74 20.39 11.47
C GLU A 285 -0.60 21.57 10.50
N LEU A 286 -0.88 21.37 9.22
CA LEU A 286 -0.65 22.35 8.16
C LEU A 286 -1.42 23.65 8.37
N SER A 287 -2.70 23.54 8.73
CA SER A 287 -3.54 24.71 8.97
C SER A 287 -2.98 25.58 10.09
N LYS A 288 -2.57 24.95 11.20
CA LYS A 288 -1.95 25.64 12.34
C LYS A 288 -0.61 26.28 11.94
N LEU A 289 0.24 25.57 11.19
CA LEU A 289 1.52 26.09 10.74
C LEU A 289 1.36 27.35 9.89
N ASN A 290 0.45 27.35 8.92
CA ASN A 290 0.22 28.50 8.03
C ASN A 290 -0.28 29.74 8.79
N VAL A 291 -1.19 29.54 9.75
CA VAL A 291 -1.67 30.63 10.61
C VAL A 291 -0.54 31.24 11.43
N GLU A 292 0.31 30.42 12.03
CA GLU A 292 1.43 30.92 12.83
C GLU A 292 2.52 31.59 11.98
N ILE A 293 2.82 31.06 10.79
CA ILE A 293 3.75 31.72 9.85
C ILE A 293 3.20 33.09 9.45
N GLN A 294 1.92 33.20 9.12
CA GLN A 294 1.31 34.45 8.68
C GLN A 294 1.29 35.53 9.78
N LYS A 295 1.20 35.14 11.05
CA LYS A 295 1.33 36.05 12.20
C LYS A 295 2.74 36.63 12.35
N ILE A 296 3.76 35.84 12.01
CA ILE A 296 5.17 36.21 12.15
C ILE A 296 5.63 37.00 10.92
N ASP A 297 5.38 36.46 9.72
CA ASP A 297 5.78 37.07 8.46
C ASP A 297 4.66 36.92 7.40
N PRO A 298 3.83 37.96 7.21
CA PRO A 298 2.78 37.96 6.20
C PRO A 298 3.29 37.84 4.76
N ASN A 299 4.58 38.11 4.51
CA ASN A 299 5.21 38.03 3.20
C ASN A 299 5.97 36.71 2.98
N ALA A 300 5.85 35.75 3.92
CA ALA A 300 6.49 34.45 3.79
C ALA A 300 5.98 33.69 2.56
N PHE A 301 6.92 33.17 1.77
CA PHE A 301 6.65 32.28 0.66
C PHE A 301 6.76 30.82 1.11
N VAL A 302 5.64 30.10 1.06
CA VAL A 302 5.54 28.72 1.54
C VAL A 302 5.25 27.78 0.37
N VAL A 303 6.11 26.78 0.18
CA VAL A 303 5.94 25.72 -0.83
C VAL A 303 5.68 24.40 -0.12
N MET A 304 4.63 23.71 -0.55
CA MET A 304 4.22 22.42 0.01
C MET A 304 4.39 21.32 -1.03
N HIS A 305 4.93 20.18 -0.62
CA HIS A 305 4.99 18.96 -1.44
C HIS A 305 4.61 17.74 -0.63
N SER A 306 3.90 16.81 -1.27
CA SER A 306 3.57 15.52 -0.65
C SER A 306 4.84 14.68 -0.50
N VAL A 307 5.04 14.11 0.69
CA VAL A 307 6.15 13.23 1.01
C VAL A 307 5.62 11.80 1.16
N LYS A 308 6.02 10.92 0.24
CA LYS A 308 5.49 9.53 0.17
C LYS A 308 6.03 8.59 1.24
N ASP A 309 7.28 8.76 1.68
CA ASP A 309 7.89 7.92 2.72
C ASP A 309 8.94 8.73 3.48
N ILE A 310 9.05 8.49 4.79
CA ILE A 310 10.04 9.10 5.68
C ILE A 310 10.67 8.01 6.55
N LYS A 311 12.00 8.03 6.66
CA LYS A 311 12.75 7.11 7.53
C LYS A 311 13.74 7.88 8.38
N GLY A 312 13.64 7.74 9.70
CA GLY A 312 14.47 8.47 10.67
C GLY A 312 13.94 9.86 11.02
N GLY A 313 14.77 10.67 11.69
CA GLY A 313 14.44 12.04 12.12
C GLY A 313 13.73 12.14 13.49
N VAL A 314 13.72 13.34 14.07
CA VAL A 314 12.95 13.69 15.29
C VAL A 314 11.49 13.93 14.89
N ILE A 315 10.85 12.89 14.39
CA ILE A 315 9.42 12.88 14.12
C ILE A 315 8.80 12.29 15.36
N LYS A 316 7.96 13.06 16.05
CA LYS A 316 7.34 12.72 17.33
C LYS A 316 6.97 11.23 17.34
N ARG A 317 7.61 10.44 18.21
CA ARG A 317 7.28 9.02 18.37
C ARG A 317 5.79 8.92 18.67
N ARG A 318 5.07 8.07 17.93
CA ARG A 318 3.65 7.77 18.18
C ARG A 318 3.45 7.51 19.67
N PRO A 319 2.51 8.21 20.35
CA PRO A 319 2.13 7.85 21.71
C PRO A 319 1.21 6.64 21.62
N LEU A 320 1.76 5.45 21.38
CA LEU A 320 1.04 4.18 21.53
C LEU A 320 1.96 3.13 22.14
N LYS A 321 2.05 3.19 23.47
CA LYS A 321 2.22 2.04 24.36
C LYS A 321 1.42 2.32 25.62
N GLY A 322 0.11 2.07 25.54
CA GLY A 322 -0.65 1.53 26.66
C GLY A 322 -0.66 0.01 26.52
#